data_AF-A0A9D9A2C0-F1
#
_entry.id   AF-A0A9D9A2C0-F1
#
_cell.length_a   1.000
_cell.length_b   1.000
_cell.length_c   1.000
_cell.angle_alpha   90.00
_cell.angle_beta   90.00
_cell.angle_gamma   90.00
#
_symmetry.space_group_name_H-M   'P 1'
#
loop_
_entity.id
_entity.type
_entity.pdbx_description
1 polymer ?
#
loop_
_entity_poly.entity_id
_entity_poly.type
_entity_poly.pdbx_seq_one_letter_code
_entity_poly.pdbx_strand_id
1 'polypeptide(L)'
;MASESTVLESATFAFLDIETTGGNSARDRITEIGIRFWRAGEVVGEWQTLLNPETRISPFIENFTGISNDMVADAPLFADVADELEEQLKDKVFVAHNARFDYGFIKSEFRRLERLFSAKVLCTVKLSRRLYPEFRRHNMDALIARHGLAQVQRHRAMGDVSAMLSFFEHARAEKGNERFESALRDLLQRPSIPSHLPTDILQDLPRGPGVYRFYGENDVLLYVGKSTNIAQRVASHFSGDHNSSRGVRMSESLRRVECTETAGELGALLLELKQIKTLKPLFNRRSRAAKNLVSIELSKNEAGYLQARLVREIEPHRLGDYFGLFRSKRDAERALSGIAATNELCNRLLGLEPENEGPCFQRSLGRCKGACEELENVERYNLRVQIAFHSLRLKTWPWKGPVGIVERNARTGRTDILVVYNWMHVATLHDENELQDLSLRGQAVTFDLDSYKLLIGTLLDRTKAGSMPHRVIELPAIGEPDVLMP
;
A
#
# COMPACT_ATOMS: atom_id res chain seq x y z
N MET A 1 -13.15 -49.26 -6.73
CA MET A 1 -13.07 -47.78 -6.69
C MET A 1 -11.69 -47.45 -6.15
N ALA A 2 -10.78 -46.96 -6.99
CA ALA A 2 -9.48 -46.50 -6.51
C ALA A 2 -9.72 -45.31 -5.60
N SER A 3 -9.29 -45.37 -4.34
CA SER A 3 -9.32 -44.20 -3.46
C SER A 3 -8.47 -43.12 -4.12
N GLU A 4 -9.05 -41.97 -4.45
CA GLU A 4 -8.27 -40.80 -4.85
C GLU A 4 -7.22 -40.54 -3.77
N SER A 5 -5.94 -40.55 -4.14
CA SER A 5 -4.85 -40.27 -3.21
C SER A 5 -5.04 -38.87 -2.64
N THR A 6 -5.06 -38.78 -1.31
CA THR A 6 -5.32 -37.52 -0.61
C THR A 6 -4.15 -36.54 -0.77
N VAL A 7 -4.36 -35.24 -0.52
CA VAL A 7 -3.26 -34.26 -0.65
C VAL A 7 -2.18 -34.53 0.39
N LEU A 8 -2.56 -34.97 1.60
CA LEU A 8 -1.64 -35.34 2.67
C LEU A 8 -0.75 -36.54 2.32
N GLU A 9 -1.26 -37.49 1.53
CA GLU A 9 -0.51 -38.69 1.11
C GLU A 9 0.37 -38.44 -0.12
N SER A 10 -0.13 -37.66 -1.07
CA SER A 10 0.53 -37.45 -2.37
C SER A 10 1.56 -36.31 -2.37
N ALA A 11 1.35 -35.24 -1.59
CA ALA A 11 2.20 -34.06 -1.60
C ALA A 11 3.30 -34.11 -0.54
N THR A 12 4.44 -33.50 -0.86
CA THR A 12 5.45 -33.13 0.14
C THR A 12 5.27 -31.67 0.52
N PHE A 13 5.21 -31.38 1.81
CA PHE A 13 5.06 -30.05 2.36
C PHE A 13 6.43 -29.55 2.85
N ALA A 14 6.91 -28.44 2.31
CA ALA A 14 8.13 -27.78 2.72
C ALA A 14 7.76 -26.64 3.68
N PHE A 15 7.82 -26.90 4.98
CA PHE A 15 7.63 -25.90 6.03
C PHE A 15 8.85 -25.02 6.10
N LEU A 16 8.69 -23.74 5.80
CA LEU A 16 9.77 -22.79 5.64
C LEU A 16 9.50 -21.54 6.47
N ASP A 17 10.56 -21.05 7.13
CA ASP A 17 10.62 -19.76 7.81
C ASP A 17 11.93 -19.07 7.45
N ILE A 18 11.95 -17.73 7.50
CA ILE A 18 13.14 -16.94 7.23
C ILE A 18 13.36 -15.86 8.29
N GLU A 19 14.63 -15.58 8.56
CA GLU A 19 15.03 -14.36 9.26
C GLU A 19 15.56 -13.33 8.26
N THR A 20 15.36 -12.05 8.54
CA THR A 20 15.60 -10.97 7.57
C THR A 20 16.17 -9.72 8.23
N THR A 21 16.83 -8.87 7.42
CA THR A 21 17.38 -7.59 7.87
C THR A 21 16.31 -6.51 8.11
N GLY A 22 15.02 -6.82 7.90
CA GLY A 22 13.91 -5.88 8.02
C GLY A 22 12.61 -6.41 7.38
N GLY A 23 11.54 -5.60 7.40
CA GLY A 23 10.20 -6.06 7.00
C GLY A 23 9.81 -5.87 5.53
N ASN A 24 10.68 -5.32 4.68
CA ASN A 24 10.35 -4.96 3.30
C ASN A 24 11.17 -5.76 2.28
N SER A 25 10.57 -6.77 1.66
CA SER A 25 11.24 -7.67 0.71
C SER A 25 11.86 -6.99 -0.52
N ALA A 26 11.43 -5.76 -0.87
CA ALA A 26 12.03 -5.02 -1.97
C ALA A 26 13.40 -4.43 -1.62
N ARG A 27 13.66 -4.15 -0.33
CA ARG A 27 14.86 -3.47 0.15
C ARG A 27 15.71 -4.35 1.06
N ASP A 28 15.07 -5.00 2.02
CA ASP A 28 15.70 -5.81 3.05
C ASP A 28 16.05 -7.21 2.49
N ARG A 29 16.93 -7.93 3.17
CA ARG A 29 17.59 -9.16 2.70
C ARG A 29 17.38 -10.31 3.68
N ILE A 30 17.51 -11.54 3.20
CA ILE A 30 17.39 -12.76 4.02
C ILE A 30 18.72 -13.03 4.75
N THR A 31 18.66 -13.43 6.02
CA THR A 31 19.83 -13.78 6.86
C THR A 31 19.86 -15.24 7.29
N GLU A 32 18.71 -15.91 7.32
CA GLU A 32 18.59 -17.34 7.62
C GLU A 32 17.40 -17.92 6.87
N ILE A 33 17.53 -19.17 6.41
CA ILE A 33 16.41 -19.96 5.91
C ILE A 33 16.41 -21.28 6.67
N GLY A 34 15.25 -21.67 7.19
CA GLY A 34 15.01 -22.99 7.76
C GLY A 34 13.89 -23.69 7.01
N ILE A 35 14.07 -24.97 6.69
CA ILE A 35 13.09 -25.79 5.98
C ILE A 35 12.99 -27.17 6.62
N ARG A 36 11.76 -27.65 6.85
CA ARG A 36 11.47 -29.06 7.11
C ARG A 36 10.52 -29.63 6.08
N PHE A 37 10.85 -30.81 5.59
CA PHE A 37 10.03 -31.54 4.64
C PHE A 37 9.18 -32.55 5.38
N TRP A 38 7.88 -32.51 5.14
CA TRP A 38 6.91 -33.42 5.73
C TRP A 38 6.12 -34.12 4.62
N ARG A 39 5.95 -35.43 4.73
CA ARG A 39 5.18 -36.24 3.79
C ARG A 39 4.47 -37.36 4.51
N ALA A 40 3.18 -37.54 4.24
CA ALA A 40 2.39 -38.69 4.71
C ALA A 40 2.48 -39.00 6.22
N GLY A 41 2.65 -37.97 7.08
CA GLY A 41 2.75 -38.16 8.53
C GLY A 41 4.16 -38.12 9.10
N GLU A 42 5.19 -38.01 8.27
CA GLU A 42 6.58 -38.09 8.71
C GLU A 42 7.42 -36.91 8.22
N VAL A 43 8.41 -36.51 9.03
CA VAL A 43 9.46 -35.60 8.60
C VAL A 43 10.47 -36.39 7.78
N VAL A 44 10.62 -36.01 6.51
CA VAL A 44 11.46 -36.72 5.53
C VAL A 44 12.79 -36.02 5.25
N GLY A 45 13.03 -34.86 5.86
CA GLY A 45 14.30 -34.15 5.76
C GLY A 45 14.23 -32.74 6.33
N GLU A 46 15.40 -32.14 6.53
CA GLU A 46 15.55 -30.76 6.99
C GLU A 46 16.68 -30.09 6.19
N TRP A 47 16.56 -28.80 5.94
CA TRP A 47 17.59 -27.98 5.33
C TRP A 47 17.61 -26.62 6.02
N GLN A 48 18.79 -26.12 6.35
CA GLN A 48 18.95 -24.81 6.97
C GLN A 48 20.27 -24.18 6.57
N THR A 49 20.28 -22.86 6.42
CA THR A 49 21.50 -22.12 6.14
C THR A 49 21.39 -20.69 6.66
N LEU A 50 22.51 -20.16 7.15
CA LEU A 50 22.69 -18.71 7.29
C LEU A 50 23.06 -18.14 5.93
N LEU A 51 22.70 -16.88 5.69
CA LEU A 51 23.03 -16.18 4.45
C LEU A 51 23.70 -14.86 4.75
N ASN A 52 24.73 -14.54 3.98
CA ASN A 52 25.28 -13.19 3.95
C ASN A 52 24.30 -12.28 3.20
N PRO A 53 23.67 -11.29 3.87
CA PRO A 53 22.67 -10.43 3.26
C PRO A 53 23.28 -9.31 2.40
N GLU A 54 24.62 -9.18 2.36
CA GLU A 54 25.37 -8.09 1.70
C GLU A 54 24.94 -6.69 2.19
N THR A 55 24.37 -6.62 3.39
CA THR A 55 23.95 -5.39 4.04
C THR A 55 24.07 -5.52 5.55
N ARG A 56 24.17 -4.40 6.24
CA ARG A 56 24.34 -4.41 7.69
C ARG A 56 23.05 -4.81 8.40
N ILE A 57 23.13 -5.79 9.29
CA ILE A 57 22.08 -6.12 10.24
C ILE A 57 22.08 -5.07 11.35
N SER A 58 20.94 -4.42 11.59
CA SER A 58 20.82 -3.40 12.64
C SER A 58 20.81 -4.05 14.04
N PRO A 59 21.26 -3.33 15.10
CA PRO A 59 21.24 -3.87 16.47
C PRO A 59 19.85 -4.31 16.95
N PHE A 60 18.78 -3.67 16.45
CA PHE A 60 17.41 -4.07 16.75
C PHE A 60 17.07 -5.47 16.20
N ILE A 61 17.46 -5.75 14.95
CA ILE A 61 17.22 -7.05 14.31
C ILE A 61 18.11 -8.13 14.92
N GLU A 62 19.37 -7.80 15.19
CA GLU A 62 20.31 -8.70 15.85
C GLU A 62 19.81 -9.11 17.24
N ASN A 63 19.30 -8.17 18.04
CA ASN A 63 18.68 -8.49 19.34
C ASN A 63 17.38 -9.30 19.21
N PHE A 64 16.66 -9.16 18.10
CA PHE A 64 15.39 -9.85 17.89
C PHE A 64 15.58 -11.29 17.40
N THR A 65 16.52 -11.51 16.48
CA THR A 65 16.77 -12.81 15.81
C THR A 65 17.95 -13.57 16.40
N GLY A 66 18.84 -12.89 17.14
CA GLY A 66 20.10 -13.44 17.61
C GLY A 66 21.14 -13.67 16.50
N ILE A 67 20.92 -13.17 15.29
CA ILE A 67 21.86 -13.30 14.16
C ILE A 67 22.70 -12.03 14.08
N SER A 68 24.00 -12.17 14.35
CA SER A 68 24.96 -11.05 14.28
C SER A 68 25.53 -10.86 12.88
N ASN A 69 26.09 -9.66 12.63
CA ASN A 69 26.82 -9.39 11.40
C ASN A 69 28.02 -10.35 11.23
N ASP A 70 28.67 -10.74 12.33
CA ASP A 70 29.82 -11.66 12.30
C ASP A 70 29.41 -13.08 11.91
N MET A 71 28.23 -13.54 12.35
CA MET A 71 27.72 -14.88 12.00
C MET A 71 27.46 -15.05 10.50
N VAL A 72 27.05 -13.97 9.83
CA VAL A 72 26.68 -13.99 8.41
C VAL A 72 27.80 -13.51 7.49
N ALA A 73 28.92 -13.04 8.03
CA ALA A 73 30.00 -12.47 7.22
C ALA A 73 30.59 -13.48 6.23
N ASP A 74 30.83 -14.70 6.70
CA ASP A 74 31.40 -15.80 5.91
C ASP A 74 30.32 -16.81 5.43
N ALA A 75 29.04 -16.51 5.67
CA ALA A 75 27.94 -17.33 5.19
C ALA A 75 27.77 -17.20 3.66
N PRO A 76 27.22 -18.21 2.97
CA PRO A 76 27.00 -18.13 1.53
C PRO A 76 26.05 -16.98 1.16
N LEU A 77 26.20 -16.45 -0.04
CA LEU A 77 25.23 -15.52 -0.61
C LEU A 77 23.97 -16.28 -1.01
N PHE A 78 22.85 -15.57 -1.15
CA PHE A 78 21.63 -16.18 -1.69
C PHE A 78 21.88 -16.79 -3.09
N ALA A 79 22.72 -16.13 -3.92
CA ALA A 79 23.09 -16.61 -5.24
C ALA A 79 23.74 -18.01 -5.21
N ASP A 80 24.53 -18.30 -4.17
CA ASP A 80 25.27 -19.56 -4.05
C ASP A 80 24.35 -20.75 -3.71
N VAL A 81 23.24 -20.48 -3.03
CA VAL A 81 22.26 -21.50 -2.61
C VAL A 81 21.00 -21.53 -3.47
N ALA A 82 20.86 -20.63 -4.45
CA ALA A 82 19.61 -20.44 -5.19
C ALA A 82 19.19 -21.69 -5.97
N ASP A 83 20.14 -22.40 -6.60
CA ASP A 83 19.88 -23.62 -7.36
C ASP A 83 19.47 -24.78 -6.45
N GLU A 84 20.18 -24.95 -5.33
CA GLU A 84 19.84 -25.95 -4.33
C GLU A 84 18.45 -25.69 -3.77
N LEU A 85 18.16 -24.44 -3.35
CA LEU A 85 16.88 -24.06 -2.79
C LEU A 85 15.72 -24.25 -3.79
N GLU A 86 15.92 -23.90 -5.05
CA GLU A 86 14.90 -24.12 -6.09
C GLU A 86 14.59 -25.61 -6.26
N GLU A 87 15.61 -26.47 -6.34
CA GLU A 87 15.42 -27.92 -6.47
C GLU A 87 14.79 -28.52 -5.20
N GLN A 88 15.21 -28.05 -4.03
CA GLN A 88 14.61 -28.43 -2.75
C GLN A 88 13.12 -28.09 -2.69
N LEU A 89 12.67 -26.97 -3.23
CA LEU A 89 11.27 -26.53 -3.21
C LEU A 89 10.43 -27.01 -4.40
N LYS A 90 11.07 -27.51 -5.47
CA LYS A 90 10.41 -27.99 -6.68
C LYS A 90 9.41 -29.10 -6.40
N ASP A 91 8.23 -28.96 -7.01
CA ASP A 91 7.08 -29.86 -6.88
C ASP A 91 6.56 -30.11 -5.45
N LYS A 92 6.92 -29.23 -4.51
CA LYS A 92 6.45 -29.28 -3.11
C LYS A 92 5.46 -28.15 -2.82
N VAL A 93 4.70 -28.32 -1.74
CA VAL A 93 3.84 -27.27 -1.20
C VAL A 93 4.69 -26.42 -0.25
N PHE A 94 4.92 -25.16 -0.61
CA PHE A 94 5.56 -24.16 0.25
C PHE A 94 4.62 -23.83 1.41
N VAL A 95 5.02 -24.10 2.65
CA VAL A 95 4.21 -23.84 3.84
C VAL A 95 4.90 -22.82 4.72
N ALA A 96 4.22 -21.73 5.06
CA ALA A 96 4.76 -20.71 5.97
C ALA A 96 3.66 -20.04 6.82
N HIS A 97 4.05 -19.44 7.94
CA HIS A 97 3.15 -18.73 8.84
C HIS A 97 3.07 -17.27 8.45
N ASN A 98 1.92 -16.86 7.92
CA ASN A 98 1.79 -15.59 7.18
C ASN A 98 2.63 -15.58 5.89
N ALA A 99 2.54 -16.67 5.12
CA ALA A 99 3.35 -16.98 3.94
C ALA A 99 3.56 -15.86 2.91
N ARG A 100 2.73 -14.81 2.88
CA ARG A 100 2.97 -13.62 2.05
C ARG A 100 4.33 -12.97 2.35
N PHE A 101 4.77 -13.01 3.61
CA PHE A 101 6.05 -12.47 4.03
C PHE A 101 7.20 -13.30 3.45
N ASP A 102 7.33 -14.55 3.86
CA ASP A 102 8.41 -15.47 3.50
C ASP A 102 8.50 -15.66 1.98
N TYR A 103 7.37 -15.97 1.35
CA TYR A 103 7.28 -16.13 -0.10
C TYR A 103 7.65 -14.84 -0.85
N GLY A 104 7.33 -13.68 -0.27
CA GLY A 104 7.69 -12.38 -0.83
C GLY A 104 9.19 -12.14 -0.85
N PHE A 105 9.91 -12.52 0.21
CA PHE A 105 11.36 -12.42 0.31
C PHE A 105 12.06 -13.41 -0.63
N ILE A 106 11.68 -14.70 -0.60
CA ILE A 106 12.24 -15.72 -1.51
C ILE A 106 12.06 -15.28 -2.97
N LYS A 107 10.85 -14.84 -3.35
CA LYS A 107 10.58 -14.32 -4.70
C LYS A 107 11.41 -13.07 -5.04
N SER A 108 11.68 -12.21 -4.05
CA SER A 108 12.47 -11.00 -4.26
C SER A 108 13.95 -11.33 -4.47
N GLU A 109 14.51 -12.27 -3.71
CA GLU A 109 15.89 -12.73 -3.90
C GLU A 109 16.07 -13.42 -5.27
N PHE A 110 15.18 -14.34 -5.68
CA PHE A 110 15.23 -14.90 -7.04
C PHE A 110 15.11 -13.82 -8.12
N ARG A 111 14.28 -12.80 -7.91
CA ARG A 111 14.14 -11.68 -8.86
C ARG A 111 15.41 -10.84 -8.98
N ARG A 112 16.21 -10.71 -7.91
CA ARG A 112 17.52 -10.02 -7.96
C ARG A 112 18.51 -10.78 -8.85
N LEU A 113 18.35 -12.10 -8.95
CA LEU A 113 19.08 -12.98 -9.87
C LEU A 113 18.42 -13.07 -11.26
N GLU A 114 17.45 -12.21 -11.56
CA GLU A 114 16.66 -12.22 -12.80
C GLU A 114 15.89 -13.52 -13.07
N ARG A 115 15.63 -14.31 -12.02
CA ARG A 115 14.89 -15.57 -12.08
C ARG A 115 13.46 -15.40 -11.60
N LEU A 116 12.56 -16.20 -12.16
CA LEU A 116 11.16 -16.28 -11.72
C LEU A 116 11.00 -17.44 -10.76
N PHE A 117 10.53 -17.15 -9.54
CA PHE A 117 10.18 -18.18 -8.57
C PHE A 117 8.66 -18.30 -8.41
N SER A 118 8.17 -19.54 -8.41
CA SER A 118 6.77 -19.87 -8.17
C SER A 118 6.61 -21.23 -7.49
N ALA A 119 5.76 -21.31 -6.47
CA ALA A 119 5.40 -22.56 -5.80
C ALA A 119 3.90 -22.61 -5.47
N LYS A 120 3.36 -23.80 -5.20
CA LYS A 120 2.06 -23.93 -4.52
C LYS A 120 2.26 -23.50 -3.07
N VAL A 121 1.42 -22.61 -2.55
CA VAL A 121 1.63 -22.01 -1.22
C VAL A 121 0.47 -22.34 -0.28
N LEU A 122 0.79 -22.82 0.92
CA LEU A 122 -0.12 -22.96 2.04
C LEU A 122 0.26 -21.98 3.16
N CYS A 123 -0.69 -21.16 3.60
CA CYS A 123 -0.48 -20.25 4.73
C CYS A 123 -1.13 -20.82 5.99
N THR A 124 -0.34 -21.11 7.02
CA THR A 124 -0.85 -21.72 8.27
C THR A 124 -1.77 -20.79 9.06
N VAL A 125 -1.65 -19.46 8.89
CA VAL A 125 -2.63 -18.49 9.43
C VAL A 125 -4.00 -18.66 8.78
N LYS A 126 -4.04 -18.86 7.45
CA LYS A 126 -5.31 -19.10 6.73
C LYS A 126 -5.90 -20.45 7.12
N LEU A 127 -5.05 -21.48 7.19
CA LEU A 127 -5.44 -22.81 7.67
C LEU A 127 -6.06 -22.73 9.07
N SER A 128 -5.39 -22.04 10.00
CA SER A 128 -5.89 -21.85 11.35
C SER A 128 -7.23 -21.11 11.40
N ARG A 129 -7.42 -20.04 10.62
CA ARG A 129 -8.71 -19.33 10.52
C ARG A 129 -9.84 -20.22 9.98
N ARG A 130 -9.53 -21.10 9.04
CA ARG A 130 -10.51 -22.02 8.43
C ARG A 130 -10.93 -23.11 9.40
N LEU A 131 -9.97 -23.66 10.13
CA LEU A 131 -10.21 -24.76 11.08
C LEU A 131 -10.78 -24.27 12.42
N TYR A 132 -10.43 -23.05 12.83
CA TYR A 132 -10.78 -22.46 14.13
C TYR A 132 -11.37 -21.04 14.00
N PRO A 133 -12.49 -20.87 13.25
CA PRO A 133 -13.08 -19.56 12.96
C PRO A 133 -13.58 -18.80 14.19
N GLU A 134 -13.77 -19.48 15.31
CA GLU A 134 -14.24 -18.92 16.58
C GLU A 134 -13.21 -18.00 17.25
N PHE A 135 -11.93 -18.08 16.87
CA PHE A 135 -10.87 -17.27 17.47
C PHE A 135 -10.52 -16.05 16.63
N ARG A 136 -10.13 -14.96 17.31
CA ARG A 136 -9.72 -13.71 16.63
C ARG A 136 -8.22 -13.65 16.28
N ARG A 137 -7.36 -14.26 17.11
CA ARG A 137 -5.89 -14.21 16.95
C ARG A 137 -5.37 -15.53 16.39
N HIS A 138 -4.47 -15.46 15.41
CA HIS A 138 -3.86 -16.63 14.76
C HIS A 138 -2.37 -16.41 14.47
N ASN A 139 -1.70 -15.54 15.22
CA ASN A 139 -0.24 -15.46 15.20
C ASN A 139 0.35 -16.68 15.92
N MET A 140 1.62 -16.99 15.65
CA MET A 140 2.23 -18.23 16.12
C MET A 140 2.17 -18.37 17.64
N ASP A 141 2.47 -17.30 18.39
CA ASP A 141 2.41 -17.34 19.86
C ASP A 141 1.00 -17.67 20.38
N ALA A 142 -0.06 -17.17 19.74
CA ALA A 142 -1.42 -17.53 20.12
C ALA A 142 -1.77 -18.97 19.77
N LEU A 143 -1.19 -19.54 18.72
CA LEU A 143 -1.39 -20.96 18.38
C LEU A 143 -0.67 -21.86 19.37
N ILE A 144 0.59 -21.54 19.67
CA ILE A 144 1.39 -22.26 20.68
C ILE A 144 0.65 -22.27 22.02
N ALA A 145 0.27 -21.09 22.52
CA ALA A 145 -0.42 -20.97 23.81
C ALA A 145 -1.78 -21.67 23.84
N ARG A 146 -2.56 -21.58 22.75
CA ARG A 146 -3.91 -22.17 22.69
C ARG A 146 -3.88 -23.69 22.67
N HIS A 147 -2.97 -24.26 21.89
CA HIS A 147 -2.93 -25.70 21.63
C HIS A 147 -1.94 -26.43 22.54
N GLY A 148 -1.26 -25.73 23.45
CA GLY A 148 -0.27 -26.30 24.35
C GLY A 148 0.91 -26.92 23.60
N LEU A 149 1.33 -26.30 22.49
CA LEU A 149 2.43 -26.82 21.68
C LEU A 149 3.76 -26.66 22.42
N ALA A 150 4.68 -27.60 22.22
CA ALA A 150 5.99 -27.57 22.85
C ALA A 150 6.73 -26.25 22.56
N GLN A 151 7.32 -25.65 23.59
CA GLN A 151 8.11 -24.44 23.42
C GLN A 151 9.45 -24.77 22.75
N VAL A 152 9.58 -24.37 21.49
CA VAL A 152 10.85 -24.37 20.75
C VAL A 152 11.46 -22.96 20.85
N GLN A 153 12.77 -22.84 20.70
CA GLN A 153 13.45 -21.55 20.62
C GLN A 153 12.84 -20.71 19.48
N ARG A 154 12.01 -19.72 19.85
CA ARG A 154 11.33 -18.81 18.92
C ARG A 154 12.33 -17.80 18.34
N HIS A 155 12.01 -17.24 17.16
CA HIS A 155 12.82 -16.21 16.49
C HIS A 155 14.18 -16.72 15.96
N ARG A 156 14.18 -18.00 15.59
CA ARG A 156 15.15 -18.65 14.72
C ARG A 156 14.36 -19.44 13.70
N ALA A 157 14.80 -19.47 12.44
CA ALA A 157 14.00 -20.02 11.36
C ALA A 157 13.57 -21.47 11.63
N MET A 158 14.50 -22.34 12.05
CA MET A 158 14.17 -23.75 12.33
C MET A 158 13.25 -23.94 13.55
N GLY A 159 13.34 -23.05 14.54
CA GLY A 159 12.46 -23.08 15.71
C GLY A 159 11.02 -22.71 15.35
N ASP A 160 10.86 -21.72 14.48
CA ASP A 160 9.58 -21.29 13.96
C ASP A 160 8.97 -22.32 12.99
N VAL A 161 9.78 -22.96 12.15
CA VAL A 161 9.40 -24.14 11.34
C VAL A 161 8.89 -25.28 12.22
N SER A 162 9.57 -25.58 13.32
CA SER A 162 9.17 -26.64 14.25
C SER A 162 7.80 -26.34 14.86
N ALA A 163 7.58 -25.10 15.32
CA ALA A 163 6.29 -24.68 15.86
C ALA A 163 5.16 -24.75 14.81
N MET A 164 5.44 -24.35 13.57
CA MET A 164 4.50 -24.49 12.44
C MET A 164 4.09 -25.94 12.20
N LEU A 165 5.07 -26.84 12.18
CA LEU A 165 4.81 -28.26 11.96
C LEU A 165 3.99 -28.86 13.12
N SER A 166 4.36 -28.55 14.38
CA SER A 166 3.59 -28.99 15.54
C SER A 166 2.15 -28.51 15.50
N PHE A 167 1.89 -27.26 15.07
CA PHE A 167 0.53 -26.78 14.85
C PHE A 167 -0.20 -27.56 13.75
N PHE A 168 0.47 -27.80 12.62
CA PHE A 168 -0.11 -28.52 11.49
C PHE A 168 -0.54 -29.94 11.88
N GLU A 169 0.33 -30.68 12.58
CA GLU A 169 0.04 -32.03 13.04
C GLU A 169 -1.03 -32.07 14.13
N HIS A 170 -0.98 -31.14 15.09
CA HIS A 170 -2.02 -30.99 16.11
C HIS A 170 -3.39 -30.73 15.47
N ALA A 171 -3.47 -29.77 14.55
CA ALA A 171 -4.72 -29.41 13.89
C ALA A 171 -5.27 -30.55 13.03
N ARG A 172 -4.41 -31.35 12.39
CA ARG A 172 -4.79 -32.57 11.67
C ARG A 172 -5.39 -33.60 12.62
N ALA A 173 -4.72 -33.87 13.75
CA ALA A 173 -5.16 -34.85 14.74
C ALA A 173 -6.48 -34.42 15.41
N GLU A 174 -6.63 -33.15 15.79
CA GLU A 174 -7.80 -32.63 16.49
C GLU A 174 -9.05 -32.54 15.59
N LYS A 175 -8.89 -32.06 14.34
CA LYS A 175 -10.03 -31.85 13.43
C LYS A 175 -10.40 -33.08 12.62
N GLY A 176 -9.54 -34.11 12.60
CA GLY A 176 -9.69 -35.30 11.78
C GLY A 176 -9.31 -35.07 10.31
N ASN A 177 -8.89 -36.16 9.65
CA ASN A 177 -8.34 -36.10 8.29
C ASN A 177 -9.32 -35.52 7.26
N GLU A 178 -10.61 -35.87 7.32
CA GLU A 178 -11.60 -35.40 6.33
C GLU A 178 -11.75 -33.87 6.33
N ARG A 179 -11.95 -33.28 7.51
CA ARG A 179 -12.12 -31.82 7.65
C ARG A 179 -10.82 -31.09 7.33
N PHE A 180 -9.69 -31.65 7.73
CA PHE A 180 -8.38 -31.07 7.46
C PHE A 180 -8.06 -31.08 5.96
N GLU A 181 -8.29 -32.21 5.28
CA GLU A 181 -8.14 -32.36 3.82
C GLU A 181 -9.06 -31.43 3.04
N SER A 182 -10.32 -31.26 3.48
CA SER A 182 -11.21 -30.28 2.88
C SER A 182 -10.65 -28.86 3.00
N ALA A 183 -10.15 -28.48 4.17
CA ALA A 183 -9.54 -27.16 4.36
C ALA A 183 -8.26 -26.98 3.53
N LEU A 184 -7.42 -28.01 3.41
CA LEU A 184 -6.24 -27.99 2.55
C LEU A 184 -6.62 -27.84 1.08
N ARG A 185 -7.57 -28.63 0.57
CA ARG A 185 -8.05 -28.54 -0.81
C ARG A 185 -8.57 -27.14 -1.12
N ASP A 186 -9.40 -26.55 -0.26
CA ASP A 186 -9.91 -25.19 -0.43
C ASP A 186 -8.79 -24.14 -0.51
N LEU A 187 -7.74 -24.30 0.32
CA LEU A 187 -6.63 -23.34 0.40
C LEU A 187 -5.58 -23.53 -0.70
N LEU A 188 -5.42 -24.75 -1.20
CA LEU A 188 -4.46 -25.11 -2.25
C LEU A 188 -5.08 -25.11 -3.64
N GLN A 189 -6.42 -25.02 -3.74
CA GLN A 189 -7.08 -24.76 -5.00
C GLN A 189 -6.47 -23.49 -5.61
N ARG A 190 -5.95 -23.65 -6.84
CA ARG A 190 -5.55 -22.50 -7.65
C ARG A 190 -6.74 -21.54 -7.72
N PRO A 191 -6.49 -20.21 -7.82
CA PRO A 191 -7.53 -19.28 -8.22
C PRO A 191 -8.35 -19.89 -9.36
N SER A 192 -9.58 -20.31 -9.07
CA SER A 192 -10.49 -20.64 -10.13
C SER A 192 -10.83 -19.31 -10.76
N ILE A 193 -10.36 -19.11 -11.98
CA ILE A 193 -10.98 -18.14 -12.87
C ILE A 193 -12.47 -18.50 -12.83
N PRO A 194 -13.37 -17.55 -12.47
CA PRO A 194 -14.80 -17.79 -12.52
C PRO A 194 -15.14 -18.48 -13.84
N SER A 195 -15.95 -19.54 -13.82
CA SER A 195 -16.23 -20.40 -14.98
C SER A 195 -16.74 -19.66 -16.23
N HIS A 196 -17.15 -18.41 -16.06
CA HIS A 196 -17.62 -17.50 -17.11
C HIS A 196 -16.52 -16.68 -17.80
N LEU A 197 -15.27 -16.76 -17.33
CA LEU A 197 -14.12 -16.07 -17.94
C LEU A 197 -13.25 -17.06 -18.73
N PRO A 198 -12.71 -16.65 -19.89
CA PRO A 198 -11.79 -17.48 -20.67
C PRO A 198 -10.59 -17.93 -19.82
N THR A 199 -10.20 -19.20 -19.94
CA THR A 199 -9.09 -19.79 -19.18
C THR A 199 -7.73 -19.20 -19.55
N ASP A 200 -7.63 -18.60 -20.74
CA ASP A 200 -6.46 -17.91 -21.29
C ASP A 200 -6.39 -16.42 -20.95
N ILE A 201 -7.45 -15.83 -20.36
CA ILE A 201 -7.50 -14.38 -20.13
C ILE A 201 -6.29 -13.85 -19.36
N LEU A 202 -5.75 -14.63 -18.41
CA LEU A 202 -4.58 -14.24 -17.60
C LEU A 202 -3.27 -14.22 -18.40
N GLN A 203 -3.19 -14.96 -19.51
CA GLN A 203 -2.00 -15.02 -20.36
C GLN A 203 -1.85 -13.76 -21.21
N ASP A 204 -2.98 -13.20 -21.66
CA ASP A 204 -3.06 -12.01 -22.51
C ASP A 204 -2.96 -10.70 -21.73
N LEU A 205 -2.98 -10.76 -20.39
CA LEU A 205 -2.87 -9.55 -19.57
C LEU A 205 -1.47 -8.94 -19.65
N PRO A 206 -1.37 -7.60 -19.77
CA PRO A 206 -0.09 -6.92 -19.72
C PRO A 206 0.68 -7.19 -18.43
N ARG A 207 2.00 -7.40 -18.57
CA ARG A 207 2.93 -7.52 -17.43
C ARG A 207 3.58 -6.18 -17.03
N GLY A 208 3.13 -5.08 -17.64
CA GLY A 208 3.58 -3.71 -17.38
C GLY A 208 2.67 -2.93 -16.41
N PRO A 209 3.03 -1.66 -16.13
CA PRO A 209 2.20 -0.77 -15.33
C PRO A 209 0.96 -0.31 -16.10
N GLY A 210 -0.09 -0.01 -15.35
CA GLY A 210 -1.31 0.58 -15.90
C GLY A 210 -2.55 0.33 -15.05
N VAL A 211 -3.70 0.48 -15.68
CA VAL A 211 -5.02 0.40 -15.04
C VAL A 211 -5.81 -0.76 -15.61
N TYR A 212 -6.42 -1.56 -14.75
CA TYR A 212 -7.34 -2.63 -15.11
C TYR A 212 -8.76 -2.31 -14.64
N ARG A 213 -9.75 -2.76 -15.41
CA ARG A 213 -11.18 -2.55 -15.18
C ARG A 213 -11.89 -3.88 -15.19
N PHE A 214 -12.78 -4.05 -14.22
CA PHE A 214 -13.61 -5.22 -14.06
C PHE A 214 -15.04 -4.87 -14.44
N TYR A 215 -15.58 -5.60 -15.40
CA TYR A 215 -16.95 -5.47 -15.89
C TYR A 215 -17.74 -6.72 -15.55
N GLY A 216 -18.98 -6.52 -15.12
CA GLY A 216 -19.92 -7.59 -14.81
C GLY A 216 -20.90 -7.83 -15.93
N GLU A 217 -22.06 -8.38 -15.56
CA GLU A 217 -23.18 -8.54 -16.49
C GLU A 217 -23.65 -7.18 -17.03
N ASN A 218 -24.12 -7.17 -18.28
CA ASN A 218 -24.59 -5.98 -18.99
C ASN A 218 -23.55 -4.83 -19.05
N ASP A 219 -22.26 -5.16 -19.12
CA ASP A 219 -21.14 -4.20 -19.15
C ASP A 219 -21.13 -3.19 -17.99
N VAL A 220 -21.69 -3.57 -16.85
CA VAL A 220 -21.65 -2.73 -15.64
C VAL A 220 -20.23 -2.70 -15.09
N LEU A 221 -19.65 -1.50 -14.98
CA LEU A 221 -18.32 -1.31 -14.41
C LEU A 221 -18.33 -1.57 -12.89
N LEU A 222 -17.71 -2.67 -12.49
CA LEU A 222 -17.63 -3.13 -11.11
C LEU A 222 -16.51 -2.43 -10.36
N TYR A 223 -15.30 -2.41 -10.93
CA TYR A 223 -14.09 -1.97 -10.23
C TYR A 223 -13.03 -1.45 -11.18
N VAL A 224 -12.26 -0.48 -10.72
CA VAL A 224 -11.06 0.05 -11.41
C VAL A 224 -9.89 -0.06 -10.44
N GLY A 225 -8.75 -0.57 -10.90
CA GLY A 225 -7.54 -0.69 -10.09
C GLY A 225 -6.26 -0.43 -10.87
N LYS A 226 -5.21 0.01 -10.17
CA LYS A 226 -3.85 0.18 -10.73
C LYS A 226 -2.88 -0.93 -10.33
N SER A 227 -1.85 -1.12 -11.14
CA SER A 227 -0.70 -1.96 -10.79
C SER A 227 0.56 -1.56 -11.56
N THR A 228 1.74 -1.93 -11.04
CA THR A 228 2.99 -1.95 -11.80
C THR A 228 3.17 -3.24 -12.61
N ASN A 229 2.34 -4.25 -12.33
CA ASN A 229 2.20 -5.49 -13.10
C ASN A 229 0.72 -5.90 -13.10
N ILE A 230 0.01 -5.60 -14.19
CA ILE A 230 -1.44 -5.82 -14.27
C ILE A 230 -1.79 -7.31 -14.17
N ALA A 231 -1.13 -8.17 -14.95
CA ALA A 231 -1.38 -9.61 -14.95
C ALA A 231 -1.30 -10.24 -13.55
N GLN A 232 -0.23 -9.95 -12.80
CA GLN A 232 -0.06 -10.46 -11.44
C GLN A 232 -1.13 -9.93 -10.48
N ARG A 233 -1.50 -8.65 -10.62
CA ARG A 233 -2.49 -8.03 -9.74
C ARG A 233 -3.89 -8.58 -10.00
N VAL A 234 -4.27 -8.73 -11.26
CA VAL A 234 -5.55 -9.33 -11.65
C VAL A 234 -5.61 -10.78 -11.18
N ALA A 235 -4.56 -11.58 -11.38
CA ALA A 235 -4.47 -12.94 -10.85
C ALA A 235 -4.68 -12.99 -9.33
N SER A 236 -4.14 -12.03 -8.57
CA SER A 236 -4.33 -11.96 -7.12
C SER A 236 -5.79 -11.72 -6.69
N HIS A 237 -6.63 -11.10 -7.53
CA HIS A 237 -8.06 -10.97 -7.24
C HIS A 237 -8.79 -12.31 -7.29
N PHE A 238 -8.29 -13.29 -8.03
CA PHE A 238 -8.87 -14.63 -8.08
C PHE A 238 -8.30 -15.57 -7.02
N SER A 239 -7.18 -15.19 -6.38
CA SER A 239 -6.35 -16.06 -5.54
C SER A 239 -6.83 -16.11 -4.10
N GLY A 240 -8.08 -16.52 -3.81
CA GLY A 240 -8.56 -16.86 -2.46
C GLY A 240 -8.32 -15.84 -1.32
N ASP A 241 -7.86 -14.62 -1.63
CA ASP A 241 -7.37 -13.61 -0.67
C ASP A 241 -8.52 -12.75 -0.12
N HIS A 242 -9.77 -13.17 -0.32
CA HIS A 242 -10.94 -12.39 0.04
C HIS A 242 -11.29 -12.53 1.53
N ASN A 243 -10.59 -11.76 2.36
CA ASN A 243 -11.03 -11.43 3.72
C ASN A 243 -12.24 -10.45 3.76
N SER A 244 -12.97 -10.26 2.65
CA SER A 244 -14.17 -9.42 2.64
C SER A 244 -15.27 -10.02 1.74
N SER A 245 -16.51 -10.02 2.24
CA SER A 245 -17.72 -10.39 1.49
C SER A 245 -17.88 -9.62 0.16
N ARG A 246 -17.21 -8.46 0.04
CA ARG A 246 -17.17 -7.63 -1.16
C ARG A 246 -16.28 -8.23 -2.26
N GLY A 247 -15.17 -8.86 -1.90
CA GLY A 247 -14.26 -9.50 -2.87
C GLY A 247 -14.91 -10.71 -3.53
N VAL A 248 -15.59 -11.54 -2.73
CA VAL A 248 -16.33 -12.72 -3.22
C VAL A 248 -17.43 -12.32 -4.22
N ARG A 249 -18.30 -11.36 -3.85
CA ARG A 249 -19.37 -10.88 -4.74
C ARG A 249 -18.86 -10.22 -6.03
N MET A 250 -17.70 -9.57 -5.97
CA MET A 250 -17.08 -8.96 -7.14
C MET A 250 -16.55 -10.01 -8.12
N SER A 251 -15.90 -11.06 -7.59
CA SER A 251 -15.33 -12.15 -8.40
C SER A 251 -16.42 -13.01 -9.06
N GLU A 252 -17.55 -13.27 -8.38
CA GLU A 252 -18.69 -14.00 -8.94
C GLU A 252 -19.39 -13.25 -10.09
N SER A 253 -19.49 -11.92 -9.97
CA SER A 253 -20.15 -11.07 -10.97
C SER A 253 -19.25 -10.69 -12.14
N LEU A 254 -17.94 -11.00 -12.09
CA LEU A 254 -16.99 -10.61 -13.14
C LEU A 254 -17.27 -11.39 -14.44
N ARG A 255 -17.28 -10.66 -15.55
CA ARG A 255 -17.49 -11.21 -16.91
C ARG A 255 -16.39 -10.81 -17.87
N ARG A 256 -15.76 -9.65 -17.67
CA ARG A 256 -14.76 -9.12 -18.59
C ARG A 256 -13.73 -8.25 -17.87
N VAL A 257 -12.49 -8.35 -18.32
CA VAL A 257 -11.37 -7.54 -17.83
C VAL A 257 -10.84 -6.71 -18.99
N GLU A 258 -10.74 -5.40 -18.80
CA GLU A 258 -10.03 -4.52 -19.73
C GLU A 258 -8.80 -3.95 -19.06
N CYS A 259 -7.76 -3.68 -19.86
CA CYS A 259 -6.52 -3.09 -19.39
C CYS A 259 -6.13 -1.89 -20.25
N THR A 260 -5.53 -0.90 -19.62
CA THR A 260 -4.87 0.22 -20.30
C THR A 260 -3.47 0.33 -19.71
N GLU A 261 -2.47 0.00 -20.52
CA GLU A 261 -1.05 0.14 -20.14
C GLU A 261 -0.63 1.61 -20.08
N THR A 262 0.28 1.90 -19.17
CA THR A 262 0.96 3.20 -19.05
C THR A 262 2.46 3.00 -19.14
N ALA A 263 3.21 4.07 -19.39
CA ALA A 263 4.67 4.02 -19.43
C ALA A 263 5.29 3.86 -18.04
N GLY A 264 4.63 4.37 -17.00
CA GLY A 264 5.09 4.23 -15.62
C GLY A 264 3.97 4.21 -14.58
N GLU A 265 4.36 4.27 -13.31
CA GLU A 265 3.43 4.17 -12.17
C GLU A 265 2.63 5.46 -11.97
N LEU A 266 3.21 6.64 -12.21
CA LEU A 266 2.53 7.91 -12.00
C LEU A 266 1.34 8.05 -12.95
N GLY A 267 1.52 7.69 -14.23
CA GLY A 267 0.45 7.62 -15.22
C GLY A 267 -0.64 6.65 -14.81
N ALA A 268 -0.29 5.47 -14.29
CA ALA A 268 -1.27 4.49 -13.81
C ALA A 268 -2.10 5.04 -12.63
N LEU A 269 -1.46 5.74 -11.69
CA LEU A 269 -2.11 6.35 -10.53
C LEU A 269 -3.07 7.48 -10.94
N LEU A 270 -2.63 8.40 -11.79
CA LEU A 270 -3.46 9.51 -12.28
C LEU A 270 -4.65 8.98 -13.12
N LEU A 271 -4.41 8.00 -13.98
CA LEU A 271 -5.43 7.40 -14.82
C LEU A 271 -6.49 6.65 -14.00
N GLU A 272 -6.08 5.91 -12.96
CA GLU A 272 -7.00 5.25 -12.02
C GLU A 272 -7.90 6.29 -11.32
N LEU A 273 -7.30 7.34 -10.77
CA LEU A 273 -8.04 8.42 -10.09
C LEU A 273 -9.04 9.10 -11.03
N LYS A 274 -8.65 9.39 -12.27
CA LYS A 274 -9.54 9.95 -13.30
C LYS A 274 -10.72 9.02 -13.57
N GLN A 275 -10.46 7.74 -13.82
CA GLN A 275 -11.51 6.78 -14.17
C GLN A 275 -12.46 6.45 -13.02
N ILE A 276 -11.99 6.37 -11.78
CA ILE A 276 -12.89 6.16 -10.64
C ILE A 276 -13.89 7.32 -10.52
N LYS A 277 -13.46 8.56 -10.79
CA LYS A 277 -14.31 9.74 -10.69
C LYS A 277 -15.27 9.89 -11.86
N THR A 278 -14.78 9.67 -13.09
CA THR A 278 -15.58 9.78 -14.31
C THR A 278 -16.56 8.61 -14.45
N LEU A 279 -16.08 7.37 -14.27
CA LEU A 279 -16.86 6.16 -14.52
C LEU A 279 -17.62 5.64 -13.30
N LYS A 280 -17.31 6.14 -12.08
CA LYS A 280 -18.02 5.84 -10.82
C LYS A 280 -18.33 4.34 -10.61
N PRO A 281 -17.32 3.46 -10.64
CA PRO A 281 -17.52 2.01 -10.51
C PRO A 281 -18.26 1.66 -9.20
N LEU A 282 -19.01 0.55 -9.23
CA LEU A 282 -19.85 0.12 -8.11
C LEU A 282 -19.05 -0.13 -6.82
N PHE A 283 -17.85 -0.71 -6.95
CA PHE A 283 -17.04 -1.13 -5.82
C PHE A 283 -15.96 -0.12 -5.37
N ASN A 284 -15.56 0.89 -6.15
CA ASN A 284 -14.66 1.95 -5.65
C ASN A 284 -15.46 3.06 -4.95
N ARG A 285 -15.84 2.83 -3.69
CA ARG A 285 -16.60 3.82 -2.89
C ARG A 285 -15.73 4.85 -2.16
N ARG A 286 -14.49 4.51 -1.80
CA ARG A 286 -13.59 5.35 -0.96
C ARG A 286 -12.82 6.43 -1.74
N SER A 287 -12.70 6.27 -3.06
CA SER A 287 -11.90 7.15 -3.94
C SER A 287 -12.77 7.99 -4.89
N ARG A 288 -14.05 8.20 -4.54
CA ARG A 288 -14.95 9.12 -5.27
C ARG A 288 -14.59 10.55 -4.89
N ALA A 289 -14.74 11.49 -5.84
CA ALA A 289 -14.44 12.90 -5.65
C ALA A 289 -15.11 13.43 -4.37
N ALA A 290 -14.35 14.12 -3.54
CA ALA A 290 -14.90 14.86 -2.41
C ALA A 290 -15.72 16.02 -2.97
N LYS A 291 -17.04 16.04 -2.69
CA LYS A 291 -17.97 17.03 -3.24
C LYS A 291 -17.85 18.43 -2.63
N ASN A 292 -17.13 18.57 -1.52
CA ASN A 292 -16.97 19.82 -0.79
C ASN A 292 -15.65 19.72 -0.02
N LEU A 293 -14.57 20.25 -0.57
CA LEU A 293 -13.33 20.36 0.19
C LEU A 293 -13.47 21.47 1.24
N VAL A 294 -12.79 21.29 2.36
CA VAL A 294 -12.67 22.30 3.41
C VAL A 294 -11.19 22.60 3.57
N SER A 295 -10.84 23.87 3.61
CA SER A 295 -9.53 24.35 4.00
C SER A 295 -9.62 25.31 5.18
N ILE A 296 -8.47 25.72 5.69
CA ILE A 296 -8.36 26.71 6.74
C ILE A 296 -7.71 27.95 6.16
N GLU A 297 -8.31 29.12 6.37
CA GLU A 297 -7.72 30.42 6.09
C GLU A 297 -7.36 31.10 7.41
N LEU A 298 -6.22 31.78 7.46
CA LEU A 298 -5.82 32.58 8.62
C LEU A 298 -6.05 34.07 8.33
N SER A 299 -6.79 34.74 9.20
CA SER A 299 -7.06 36.18 9.12
C SER A 299 -6.82 36.86 10.45
N LYS A 300 -6.41 38.13 10.46
CA LYS A 300 -6.29 38.90 11.71
C LYS A 300 -7.66 39.43 12.14
N ASN A 301 -7.94 39.41 13.44
CA ASN A 301 -9.08 40.12 14.03
C ASN A 301 -8.74 41.59 14.31
N GLU A 302 -9.71 42.35 14.84
CA GLU A 302 -9.55 43.78 15.18
C GLU A 302 -8.42 44.02 16.21
N ALA A 303 -8.25 43.10 17.17
CA ALA A 303 -7.17 43.13 18.16
C ALA A 303 -5.81 42.65 17.61
N GLY A 304 -5.73 42.29 16.32
CA GLY A 304 -4.49 41.88 15.64
C GLY A 304 -4.09 40.42 15.79
N TYR A 305 -4.85 39.60 16.51
CA TYR A 305 -4.61 38.16 16.67
C TYR A 305 -5.03 37.38 15.41
N LEU A 306 -4.24 36.38 15.03
CA LEU A 306 -4.56 35.45 13.95
C LEU A 306 -5.69 34.50 14.39
N GLN A 307 -6.75 34.49 13.60
CA GLN A 307 -7.86 33.56 13.73
C GLN A 307 -7.90 32.58 12.57
N ALA A 308 -8.35 31.36 12.84
CA ALA A 308 -8.55 30.34 11.82
C ALA A 308 -10.02 30.26 11.43
N ARG A 309 -10.30 30.29 10.12
CA ARG A 309 -11.64 30.12 9.55
C ARG A 309 -11.66 28.94 8.61
N LEU A 310 -12.70 28.11 8.73
CA LEU A 310 -12.96 27.04 7.76
C LEU A 310 -13.60 27.63 6.50
N VAL A 311 -12.95 27.43 5.36
CA VAL A 311 -13.41 27.91 4.05
C VAL A 311 -13.67 26.73 3.13
N ARG A 312 -14.63 26.91 2.20
CA ARG A 312 -14.97 25.91 1.17
C ARG A 312 -14.62 26.39 -0.23
N GLU A 313 -14.70 27.70 -0.44
CA GLU A 313 -14.24 28.36 -1.66
C GLU A 313 -12.71 28.51 -1.57
N ILE A 314 -12.01 27.65 -2.30
CA ILE A 314 -10.55 27.63 -2.34
C ILE A 314 -10.16 28.15 -3.71
N GLU A 315 -9.42 29.23 -3.78
CA GLU A 315 -8.99 29.83 -5.04
C GLU A 315 -7.62 29.29 -5.47
N PRO A 316 -7.45 28.71 -6.68
CA PRO A 316 -6.19 28.11 -7.11
C PRO A 316 -4.98 29.05 -7.06
N HIS A 317 -5.19 30.32 -7.41
CA HIS A 317 -4.14 31.35 -7.41
C HIS A 317 -3.75 31.81 -5.99
N ARG A 318 -4.59 31.54 -4.98
CA ARG A 318 -4.34 31.82 -3.56
C ARG A 318 -4.02 30.56 -2.75
N LEU A 319 -3.64 29.45 -3.40
CA LEU A 319 -3.30 28.20 -2.70
C LEU A 319 -2.37 28.40 -1.49
N GLY A 320 -1.39 29.30 -1.61
CA GLY A 320 -0.44 29.61 -0.54
C GLY A 320 -1.04 30.27 0.71
N ASP A 321 -2.28 30.76 0.66
CA ASP A 321 -2.98 31.39 1.79
C ASP A 321 -3.81 30.38 2.59
N TYR A 322 -4.00 29.18 2.04
CA TYR A 322 -4.80 28.12 2.63
C TYR A 322 -3.95 27.06 3.32
N PHE A 323 -4.52 26.44 4.35
CA PHE A 323 -3.86 25.47 5.20
C PHE A 323 -4.67 24.18 5.27
N GLY A 324 -4.07 23.11 4.74
CA GLY A 324 -4.65 21.78 4.70
C GLY A 324 -5.83 21.67 3.73
N LEU A 325 -6.09 20.45 3.25
CA LEU A 325 -7.26 20.13 2.44
C LEU A 325 -7.94 18.92 3.04
N PHE A 326 -9.16 19.13 3.50
CA PHE A 326 -9.94 18.16 4.27
C PHE A 326 -11.19 17.77 3.49
N ARG A 327 -11.58 16.49 3.60
CA ARG A 327 -12.78 15.95 2.93
C ARG A 327 -14.08 16.30 3.65
N SER A 328 -14.00 16.82 4.88
CA SER A 328 -15.14 17.19 5.70
C SER A 328 -14.77 18.27 6.72
N LYS A 329 -15.77 19.03 7.18
CA LYS A 329 -15.61 20.00 8.28
C LYS A 329 -15.04 19.33 9.53
N ARG A 330 -15.55 18.13 9.86
CA ARG A 330 -15.13 17.36 11.03
C ARG A 330 -13.65 16.97 10.99
N ASP A 331 -13.12 16.64 9.81
CA ASP A 331 -11.70 16.31 9.66
C ASP A 331 -10.82 17.57 9.82
N ALA A 332 -11.28 18.71 9.31
CA ALA A 332 -10.61 20.00 9.53
C ALA A 332 -10.61 20.41 11.01
N GLU A 333 -11.76 20.32 11.69
CA GLU A 333 -11.89 20.59 13.14
C GLU A 333 -11.02 19.66 13.99
N ARG A 334 -10.89 18.38 13.60
CA ARG A 334 -9.99 17.42 14.28
C ARG A 334 -8.53 17.82 14.10
N ALA A 335 -8.12 18.20 12.89
CA ALA A 335 -6.76 18.66 12.64
C ALA A 335 -6.44 19.96 13.41
N LEU A 336 -7.36 20.93 13.38
CA LEU A 336 -7.26 22.17 14.16
C LEU A 336 -7.16 21.89 15.66
N SER A 337 -8.01 21.02 16.20
CA SER A 337 -7.96 20.61 17.62
C SER A 337 -6.61 20.00 18.00
N GLY A 338 -6.04 19.15 17.12
CA GLY A 338 -4.73 18.54 17.33
C GLY A 338 -3.60 19.58 17.34
N ILE A 339 -3.64 20.53 16.40
CA ILE A 339 -2.68 21.64 16.32
C ILE A 339 -2.80 22.53 17.55
N ALA A 340 -4.03 22.87 17.95
CA ALA A 340 -4.30 23.70 19.11
C ALA A 340 -3.73 23.08 20.39
N ALA A 341 -4.02 21.80 20.63
CA ALA A 341 -3.55 21.08 21.81
C ALA A 341 -2.02 20.92 21.85
N THR A 342 -1.40 20.63 20.70
CA THR A 342 0.06 20.41 20.61
C THR A 342 0.84 21.72 20.79
N ASN A 343 0.27 22.84 20.35
CA ASN A 343 0.96 24.13 20.32
C ASN A 343 0.42 25.12 21.35
N GLU A 344 -0.42 24.68 22.31
CA GLU A 344 -1.06 25.50 23.36
C GLU A 344 -1.85 26.71 22.84
N LEU A 345 -2.48 26.59 21.67
CA LEU A 345 -3.19 27.70 21.01
C LEU A 345 -4.61 27.88 21.55
N CYS A 346 -5.18 29.05 21.28
CA CYS A 346 -6.52 29.40 21.74
C CYS A 346 -7.59 28.79 20.83
N ASN A 347 -8.39 27.87 21.38
CA ASN A 347 -9.50 27.23 20.64
C ASN A 347 -10.52 28.25 20.09
N ARG A 348 -10.81 29.33 20.83
CA ARG A 348 -11.75 30.36 20.39
C ARG A 348 -11.25 31.08 19.14
N LEU A 349 -10.01 31.55 19.16
CA LEU A 349 -9.41 32.20 17.99
C LEU A 349 -9.24 31.22 16.81
N LEU A 350 -9.11 29.92 17.08
CA LEU A 350 -9.07 28.89 16.04
C LEU A 350 -10.46 28.45 15.54
N GLY A 351 -11.55 29.09 15.99
CA GLY A 351 -12.91 28.79 15.55
C GLY A 351 -13.45 27.42 15.99
N LEU A 352 -12.83 26.81 17.02
CA LEU A 352 -13.25 25.53 17.60
C LEU A 352 -14.32 25.69 18.69
N GLU A 353 -14.46 26.91 19.22
CA GLU A 353 -15.42 27.28 20.25
C GLU A 353 -16.18 28.56 19.83
N PRO A 354 -17.45 28.73 20.25
CA PRO A 354 -18.19 29.95 20.00
C PRO A 354 -17.56 31.18 20.69
N GLU A 355 -17.84 32.35 20.13
CA GLU A 355 -17.43 33.64 20.68
C GLU A 355 -18.33 34.03 21.87
N ASN A 356 -17.95 33.58 23.06
CA ASN A 356 -18.60 33.91 24.32
C ASN A 356 -17.64 34.68 25.24
N GLU A 357 -18.18 35.39 26.24
CA GLU A 357 -17.36 36.00 27.30
C GLU A 357 -16.67 34.94 28.19
N GLY A 358 -15.48 35.27 28.70
CA GLY A 358 -14.68 34.39 29.59
C GLY A 358 -13.64 33.50 28.87
N PRO A 359 -12.91 32.63 29.58
CA PRO A 359 -11.80 31.84 29.02
C PRO A 359 -12.27 30.71 28.09
N CYS A 360 -11.47 30.37 27.07
CA CYS A 360 -11.70 29.17 26.24
C CYS A 360 -11.44 27.86 27.02
N PHE A 361 -11.96 26.73 26.53
CA PHE A 361 -11.82 25.44 27.22
C PHE A 361 -10.36 25.05 27.51
N GLN A 362 -9.45 25.26 26.55
CA GLN A 362 -8.02 24.98 26.76
C GLN A 362 -7.40 25.89 27.84
N ARG A 363 -7.91 27.10 28.03
CA ARG A 363 -7.45 28.03 29.06
C ARG A 363 -7.84 27.53 30.44
N SER A 364 -9.07 27.03 30.60
CA SER A 364 -9.53 26.37 31.83
C SER A 364 -8.71 25.13 32.20
N LEU A 365 -8.09 24.47 31.20
CA LEU A 365 -7.18 23.33 31.38
C LEU A 365 -5.70 23.71 31.52
N GLY A 366 -5.35 25.01 31.51
CA GLY A 366 -3.96 25.49 31.58
C GLY A 366 -3.14 25.27 30.30
N ARG A 367 -3.77 24.95 29.17
CA ARG A 367 -3.15 24.63 27.86
C ARG A 367 -3.36 25.73 26.82
N CYS A 368 -3.73 26.93 27.26
CA CYS A 368 -3.81 28.14 26.43
C CYS A 368 -3.31 29.33 27.26
N LYS A 369 -2.56 30.23 26.62
CA LYS A 369 -1.94 31.38 27.28
C LYS A 369 -2.85 32.61 27.40
N GLY A 370 -4.12 32.50 27.00
CA GLY A 370 -5.13 33.53 27.24
C GLY A 370 -5.27 34.56 26.13
N ALA A 371 -4.95 34.23 24.88
CA ALA A 371 -5.10 35.14 23.74
C ALA A 371 -6.55 35.63 23.53
N CYS A 372 -7.57 34.82 23.86
CA CYS A 372 -8.98 35.25 23.82
C CYS A 372 -9.37 36.23 24.93
N GLU A 373 -8.52 36.40 25.94
CA GLU A 373 -8.70 37.36 27.04
C GLU A 373 -7.68 38.52 26.91
N GLU A 374 -6.99 38.61 25.77
CA GLU A 374 -5.94 39.60 25.48
C GLU A 374 -4.75 39.58 26.46
N LEU A 375 -4.60 38.50 27.23
CA LEU A 375 -3.53 38.34 28.22
C LEU A 375 -2.19 37.90 27.60
N GLU A 376 -2.24 37.27 26.42
CA GLU A 376 -1.05 36.90 25.66
C GLU A 376 -0.70 38.00 24.64
N ASN A 377 0.56 38.41 24.56
CA ASN A 377 1.01 39.36 23.54
C ASN A 377 0.71 38.85 22.11
N VAL A 378 0.16 39.75 21.28
CA VAL A 378 -0.31 39.48 19.91
C VAL A 378 0.78 38.87 19.03
N GLU A 379 1.99 39.42 19.06
CA GLU A 379 3.09 38.98 18.18
C GLU A 379 3.55 37.57 18.54
N ARG A 380 3.67 37.27 19.84
CA ARG A 380 4.03 35.94 20.36
C ARG A 380 2.98 34.90 19.98
N TYR A 381 1.71 35.23 20.16
CA TYR A 381 0.61 34.34 19.76
C TYR A 381 0.64 34.08 18.25
N ASN A 382 0.74 35.15 17.44
CA ASN A 382 0.72 35.05 15.98
C ASN A 382 1.91 34.23 15.44
N LEU A 383 3.11 34.40 16.02
CA LEU A 383 4.27 33.60 15.64
C LEU A 383 4.04 32.10 15.91
N ARG A 384 3.46 31.76 17.07
CA ARG A 384 3.13 30.37 17.41
C ARG A 384 2.10 29.78 16.44
N VAL A 385 1.07 30.54 16.08
CA VAL A 385 0.09 30.14 15.06
C VAL A 385 0.79 29.88 13.72
N GLN A 386 1.63 30.80 13.24
CA GLN A 386 2.33 30.63 11.96
C GLN A 386 3.24 29.39 11.94
N ILE A 387 3.99 29.15 13.02
CA ILE A 387 4.83 27.95 13.16
C ILE A 387 3.97 26.68 13.15
N ALA A 388 2.89 26.67 13.94
CA ALA A 388 2.00 25.53 14.08
C ALA A 388 1.30 25.13 12.77
N PHE A 389 0.99 26.12 11.91
CA PHE A 389 0.32 25.91 10.63
C PHE A 389 1.28 25.71 9.44
N HIS A 390 2.58 25.93 9.63
CA HIS A 390 3.58 25.90 8.55
C HIS A 390 3.54 24.60 7.73
N SER A 391 3.42 23.45 8.39
CA SER A 391 3.40 22.12 7.75
C SER A 391 2.12 21.86 6.94
N LEU A 392 1.03 22.55 7.24
CA LEU A 392 -0.25 22.43 6.53
C LEU A 392 -0.36 23.38 5.34
N ARG A 393 0.53 24.36 5.20
CA ARG A 393 0.45 25.36 4.13
C ARG A 393 0.48 24.67 2.77
N LEU A 394 -0.55 24.94 1.95
CA LEU A 394 -0.61 24.35 0.62
C LEU A 394 0.49 24.93 -0.28
N LYS A 395 0.99 24.09 -1.18
CA LYS A 395 2.08 24.46 -2.09
C LYS A 395 1.48 25.14 -3.31
N THR A 396 2.01 26.31 -3.63
CA THR A 396 1.68 27.03 -4.87
C THR A 396 2.39 26.38 -6.04
N TRP A 397 1.84 26.55 -7.23
CA TRP A 397 2.48 26.11 -8.47
C TRP A 397 3.76 26.93 -8.70
N PRO A 398 4.96 26.32 -8.75
CA PRO A 398 6.21 27.06 -8.85
C PRO A 398 6.63 27.42 -10.28
N TRP A 399 5.94 26.89 -11.30
CA TRP A 399 6.29 27.09 -12.71
C TRP A 399 5.47 28.20 -13.37
N LYS A 400 6.05 28.84 -14.39
CA LYS A 400 5.35 29.90 -15.17
C LYS A 400 4.24 29.36 -16.06
N GLY A 401 4.33 28.08 -16.46
CA GLY A 401 3.39 27.43 -17.35
C GLY A 401 3.16 25.96 -16.96
N PRO A 402 2.51 25.18 -17.84
CA PRO A 402 2.34 23.75 -17.67
C PRO A 402 3.68 23.01 -17.68
N VAL A 403 3.68 21.80 -17.13
CA VAL A 403 4.85 20.94 -17.02
C VAL A 403 4.52 19.55 -17.52
N GLY A 404 5.35 19.02 -18.43
CA GLY A 404 5.31 17.63 -18.87
C GLY A 404 6.22 16.75 -18.02
N ILE A 405 5.66 15.70 -17.41
CA ILE A 405 6.41 14.68 -16.67
C ILE A 405 6.57 13.47 -17.58
N VAL A 406 7.80 13.11 -17.94
CA VAL A 406 8.08 12.02 -18.87
C VAL A 406 8.26 10.70 -18.11
N GLU A 407 7.43 9.71 -18.42
CA GLU A 407 7.61 8.32 -18.02
C GLU A 407 7.97 7.46 -19.23
N ARG A 408 8.95 6.58 -19.08
CA ARG A 408 9.35 5.63 -20.12
C ARG A 408 9.41 4.21 -19.59
N ASN A 409 8.75 3.30 -20.29
CA ASN A 409 8.82 1.88 -20.00
C ASN A 409 9.98 1.26 -20.79
N ALA A 410 11.05 0.88 -20.10
CA ALA A 410 12.23 0.27 -20.74
C ALA A 410 11.94 -1.07 -21.44
N ARG A 411 10.90 -1.80 -21.03
CA ARG A 411 10.57 -3.12 -21.58
C ARG A 411 9.73 -3.05 -22.85
N THR A 412 8.75 -2.14 -22.88
CA THR A 412 7.84 -2.00 -24.03
C THR A 412 8.23 -0.88 -24.98
N GLY A 413 9.18 -0.01 -24.58
CA GLY A 413 9.56 1.18 -25.32
C GLY A 413 8.55 2.33 -25.24
N ARG A 414 7.40 2.13 -24.56
CA ARG A 414 6.33 3.12 -24.42
C ARG A 414 6.80 4.36 -23.66
N THR A 415 6.40 5.54 -24.15
CA THR A 415 6.61 6.82 -23.48
C THR A 415 5.25 7.47 -23.25
N ASP A 416 5.05 8.00 -22.04
CA ASP A 416 3.90 8.84 -21.71
C ASP A 416 4.43 10.17 -21.13
N ILE A 417 3.93 11.28 -21.64
CA ILE A 417 4.22 12.63 -21.15
C ILE A 417 2.97 13.17 -20.46
N LEU A 418 3.04 13.25 -19.14
CA LEU A 418 1.93 13.67 -18.30
C LEU A 418 1.97 15.19 -18.16
N VAL A 419 1.09 15.89 -18.86
CA VAL A 419 0.99 17.36 -18.80
C VAL A 419 0.19 17.76 -17.58
N VAL A 420 0.80 18.58 -16.73
CA VAL A 420 0.26 19.04 -15.46
C VAL A 420 0.30 20.56 -15.39
N TYR A 421 -0.77 21.18 -14.91
CA TYR A 421 -0.84 22.61 -14.63
C TYR A 421 -1.60 22.83 -13.33
N ASN A 422 -1.11 23.75 -12.48
CA ASN A 422 -1.72 24.04 -11.16
C ASN A 422 -2.08 22.78 -10.35
N TRP A 423 -1.16 21.82 -10.28
CA TRP A 423 -1.31 20.54 -9.59
C TRP A 423 -2.44 19.63 -10.12
N MET A 424 -2.84 19.83 -11.37
CA MET A 424 -3.86 19.00 -12.01
C MET A 424 -3.32 18.38 -13.28
N HIS A 425 -3.66 17.11 -13.49
CA HIS A 425 -3.39 16.40 -14.74
C HIS A 425 -4.34 16.90 -15.83
N VAL A 426 -3.76 17.43 -16.90
CA VAL A 426 -4.50 18.04 -18.02
C VAL A 426 -4.60 17.06 -19.19
N ALA A 427 -3.45 16.50 -19.60
CA ALA A 427 -3.36 15.61 -20.74
C ALA A 427 -2.25 14.56 -20.56
N THR A 428 -2.34 13.47 -21.32
CA THR A 428 -1.24 12.51 -21.49
C THR A 428 -0.94 12.44 -22.98
N LEU A 429 0.30 12.72 -23.35
CA LEU A 429 0.82 12.62 -24.72
C LEU A 429 1.77 11.42 -24.82
N HIS A 430 2.07 10.98 -26.04
CA HIS A 430 2.92 9.80 -26.25
C HIS A 430 4.23 10.12 -26.99
N ASP A 431 4.32 11.31 -27.59
CA ASP A 431 5.51 11.86 -28.26
C ASP A 431 5.79 13.30 -27.80
N GLU A 432 7.06 13.71 -27.75
CA GLU A 432 7.47 15.07 -27.43
C GLU A 432 7.05 16.07 -28.53
N ASN A 433 6.92 15.63 -29.79
CA ASN A 433 6.47 16.49 -30.88
C ASN A 433 5.03 16.97 -30.68
N GLU A 434 4.18 16.18 -30.01
CA GLU A 434 2.79 16.55 -29.68
C GLU A 434 2.72 17.74 -28.71
N LEU A 435 3.81 18.08 -28.00
CA LEU A 435 3.85 19.23 -27.09
C LEU A 435 3.78 20.56 -27.84
N GLN A 436 4.21 20.62 -29.10
CA GLN A 436 4.21 21.85 -29.90
C GLN A 436 2.80 22.24 -30.36
N ASP A 437 1.94 21.25 -30.59
CA ASP A 437 0.56 21.43 -31.05
C ASP A 437 -0.46 21.48 -29.90
N LEU A 438 0.01 21.38 -28.65
CA LEU A 438 -0.85 21.33 -27.48
C LEU A 438 -1.51 22.69 -27.20
N SER A 439 -2.83 22.77 -27.44
CA SER A 439 -3.66 23.89 -27.01
C SER A 439 -4.47 23.51 -25.77
N LEU A 440 -4.26 24.22 -24.66
CA LEU A 440 -5.02 24.03 -23.42
C LEU A 440 -6.23 24.98 -23.29
N ARG A 441 -6.45 25.87 -24.26
CA ARG A 441 -7.55 26.84 -24.24
C ARG A 441 -8.91 26.15 -24.30
N GLY A 442 -9.82 26.51 -23.38
CA GLY A 442 -11.19 25.98 -23.33
C GLY A 442 -11.32 24.60 -22.68
N GLN A 443 -10.25 24.04 -22.12
CA GLN A 443 -10.33 22.85 -21.28
C GLN A 443 -10.65 23.24 -19.83
N ALA A 444 -11.71 22.66 -19.28
CA ALA A 444 -12.00 22.76 -17.86
C ALA A 444 -11.38 21.57 -17.11
N VAL A 445 -10.52 21.85 -16.14
CA VAL A 445 -9.87 20.83 -15.29
C VAL A 445 -10.34 21.01 -13.86
N THR A 446 -10.85 19.93 -13.26
CA THR A 446 -11.33 19.96 -11.88
C THR A 446 -10.20 19.64 -10.91
N PHE A 447 -9.99 20.50 -9.92
CA PHE A 447 -9.04 20.26 -8.86
C PHE A 447 -9.42 19.03 -8.04
N ASP A 448 -8.42 18.23 -7.68
CA ASP A 448 -8.61 17.03 -6.91
C ASP A 448 -7.52 16.86 -5.85
N LEU A 449 -7.96 16.65 -4.61
CA LEU A 449 -7.09 16.46 -3.46
C LEU A 449 -6.11 15.28 -3.63
N ASP A 450 -6.59 14.15 -4.15
CA ASP A 450 -5.76 12.95 -4.26
C ASP A 450 -4.67 13.14 -5.33
N SER A 451 -5.00 13.81 -6.43
CA SER A 451 -4.08 14.17 -7.52
C SER A 451 -3.06 15.23 -7.06
N TYR A 452 -3.51 16.26 -6.33
CA TYR A 452 -2.64 17.27 -5.73
C TYR A 452 -1.58 16.65 -4.81
N LYS A 453 -1.99 15.75 -3.88
CA LYS A 453 -1.06 15.05 -2.98
C LYS A 453 -0.06 14.19 -3.74
N LEU A 454 -0.53 13.49 -4.76
CA LEU A 454 0.31 12.64 -5.61
C LEU A 454 1.38 13.47 -6.35
N LEU A 455 0.97 14.58 -6.96
CA LEU A 455 1.86 15.43 -7.74
C LEU A 455 2.87 16.19 -6.88
N ILE A 456 2.50 16.65 -5.68
CA ILE A 456 3.46 17.21 -4.72
C ILE A 456 4.51 16.19 -4.32
N GLY A 457 4.08 14.97 -3.96
CA GLY A 457 5.01 13.90 -3.58
C GLY A 457 5.96 13.51 -4.71
N THR A 458 5.55 13.71 -5.96
CA THR A 458 6.36 13.39 -7.15
C THR A 458 7.31 14.54 -7.53
N LEU A 459 6.83 15.79 -7.50
CA LEU A 459 7.56 16.94 -8.04
C LEU A 459 8.33 17.75 -6.99
N LEU A 460 7.89 17.76 -5.72
CA LEU A 460 8.46 18.62 -4.68
C LEU A 460 9.17 17.87 -3.56
N ASP A 461 8.73 16.66 -3.19
CA ASP A 461 9.36 15.89 -2.10
C ASP A 461 10.68 15.25 -2.55
N ARG A 462 11.75 16.06 -2.48
CA ARG A 462 13.14 15.69 -2.79
C ARG A 462 13.82 14.80 -1.75
N THR A 463 13.12 14.42 -0.68
CA THR A 463 13.69 13.69 0.46
C THR A 463 13.69 12.17 0.30
N LYS A 464 13.10 11.63 -0.77
CA LYS A 464 13.32 10.24 -1.20
C LYS A 464 14.42 10.19 -2.27
N ALA A 465 15.67 10.18 -1.82
CA ALA A 465 16.88 9.76 -2.55
C ALA A 465 17.10 10.35 -3.96
N GLY A 466 17.91 11.42 -4.04
CA GLY A 466 19.08 11.51 -4.93
C GLY A 466 18.93 11.43 -6.46
N SER A 467 17.74 11.25 -7.03
CA SER A 467 17.53 11.37 -8.48
C SER A 467 16.18 12.03 -8.73
N MET A 468 16.09 12.92 -9.72
CA MET A 468 14.80 13.19 -10.34
C MET A 468 14.36 11.87 -11.00
N PRO A 469 13.35 11.12 -10.49
CA PRO A 469 13.01 9.84 -11.11
C PRO A 469 12.37 10.04 -12.50
N HIS A 470 11.90 11.26 -12.79
CA HIS A 470 11.25 11.62 -14.04
C HIS A 470 11.92 12.83 -14.68
N ARG A 471 12.09 12.79 -16.00
CA ARG A 471 12.49 13.96 -16.79
C ARG A 471 11.29 14.91 -16.85
N VAL A 472 11.53 16.17 -16.52
CA VAL A 472 10.51 17.23 -16.45
C VAL A 472 10.76 18.23 -17.58
N ILE A 473 9.72 18.57 -18.34
CA ILE A 473 9.75 19.51 -19.45
C ILE A 473 8.85 20.69 -19.10
N GLU A 474 9.42 21.89 -18.99
CA GLU A 474 8.63 23.12 -18.79
C GLU A 474 8.10 23.61 -20.13
N LEU A 475 6.80 23.86 -20.20
CA LEU A 475 6.13 24.36 -21.39
C LEU A 475 5.89 25.87 -21.28
N PRO A 476 5.90 26.60 -22.42
CA PRO A 476 5.59 28.02 -22.41
C PRO A 476 4.16 28.27 -21.91
N ALA A 477 3.93 29.45 -21.33
CA ALA A 477 2.63 29.86 -20.78
C ALA A 477 1.61 30.23 -21.87
N ILE A 478 1.38 29.33 -22.83
CA ILE A 478 0.47 29.55 -23.96
C ILE A 478 -0.85 28.83 -23.70
N GLY A 479 -1.87 29.60 -23.29
CA GLY A 479 -3.22 29.10 -23.03
C GLY A 479 -3.30 28.39 -21.68
N GLU A 480 -3.93 29.03 -20.71
CA GLU A 480 -4.20 28.42 -19.41
C GLU A 480 -5.57 27.72 -19.46
N PRO A 481 -5.70 26.47 -18.96
CA PRO A 481 -7.00 25.82 -18.83
C PRO A 481 -7.81 26.47 -17.70
N ASP A 482 -9.14 26.43 -17.83
CA ASP A 482 -10.05 26.89 -16.78
C ASP A 482 -10.01 25.92 -15.60
N VAL A 483 -9.63 26.41 -14.42
CA VAL A 483 -9.52 25.60 -13.20
C VAL A 483 -10.83 25.63 -12.43
N LEU A 484 -11.50 24.49 -12.34
CA LEU A 484 -12.73 24.34 -11.56
C LEU A 484 -12.42 23.72 -10.20
N MET A 485 -12.81 24.40 -9.12
CA MET A 485 -12.66 23.87 -7.77
C MET A 485 -13.93 23.09 -7.37
N PRO A 486 -13.78 21.93 -6.71
CA PRO A 486 -14.88 21.02 -6.40
C PRO A 486 -15.80 21.50 -5.26
#